data_AF-A0A353QCQ5-F1
#
_entry.id   AF-A0A353QCQ5-F1
#
_cell.length_a   1.000
_cell.length_b   1.000
_cell.length_c   1.000
_cell.angle_alpha   90.00
_cell.angle_beta   90.00
_cell.angle_gamma   90.00
#
_symmetry.space_group_name_H-M   'P 1'
#
loop_
_entity.id
_entity.type
_entity.pdbx_description
1 polymer ?
#
loop_
_entity_poly.entity_id
_entity_poly.type
_entity_poly.pdbx_seq_one_letter_code
_entity_poly.pdbx_strand_id
1 'polypeptide(L)'
;MVTNYRNILLRPEVQIVMDMDGWGGPQLKYDTYREYVRKEPVQFTGFKLFYKNDVKRPPNRMLTPQELLKLSPQPIYIQYQ
;
A
#
# COMPACT_ATOMS: atom_id res chain seq x y z
N MET A 1 8.72 -3.62 7.89
CA MET A 1 8.17 -4.87 7.34
C MET A 1 7.53 -5.63 8.48
N VAL A 2 6.32 -6.18 8.28
CA VAL A 2 5.65 -7.00 9.30
C VAL A 2 6.31 -8.37 9.31
N THR A 3 7.12 -8.64 10.35
CA THR A 3 7.77 -9.94 10.51
C THR A 3 6.75 -10.97 11.00
N ASN A 4 7.04 -12.25 10.78
CA ASN A 4 6.19 -13.36 11.22
C ASN A 4 4.73 -13.29 10.72
N TYR A 5 4.47 -12.69 9.55
CA TYR A 5 3.12 -12.53 8.99
C TYR A 5 2.34 -13.85 8.86
N ARG A 6 3.05 -14.98 8.69
CA ARG A 6 2.47 -16.33 8.65
C ARG A 6 1.86 -16.80 9.98
N ASN A 7 2.21 -16.16 11.10
CA ASN A 7 1.63 -16.47 12.41
C ASN A 7 0.31 -15.72 12.65
N ILE A 8 -0.10 -14.83 11.75
CA ILE A 8 -1.35 -14.09 11.85
C ILE A 8 -2.50 -15.03 11.48
N LEU A 9 -3.34 -15.35 12.46
CA LEU A 9 -4.48 -16.23 12.27
C LEU A 9 -5.66 -15.45 11.70
N LEU A 10 -6.07 -15.79 10.48
CA LEU A 10 -7.27 -15.22 9.86
C LEU A 10 -8.53 -15.76 10.54
N ARG A 11 -9.52 -14.90 10.70
CA ARG A 11 -10.80 -15.20 11.35
C ARG A 11 -11.93 -14.66 10.48
N PRO A 12 -13.06 -15.37 10.32
CA PRO A 12 -14.15 -14.92 9.46
C PRO A 12 -14.80 -13.61 9.95
N GLU A 13 -14.69 -13.30 11.24
CA GLU A 13 -15.29 -12.11 11.87
C GLU A 13 -14.50 -10.82 11.61
N VAL A 14 -13.23 -10.92 11.20
CA VAL A 14 -12.33 -9.76 11.03
C VAL A 14 -11.52 -9.90 9.76
N GLN A 15 -11.53 -8.85 8.93
CA GLN A 15 -10.68 -8.76 7.75
C GLN A 15 -9.44 -7.90 8.04
N ILE A 16 -8.29 -8.34 7.54
CA ILE A 16 -7.02 -7.63 7.73
C ILE A 16 -6.61 -6.96 6.41
N VAL A 17 -6.49 -5.64 6.45
CA VAL A 17 -5.92 -4.84 5.37
C VAL A 17 -4.53 -4.39 5.78
N MET A 18 -3.51 -4.91 5.10
CA MET A 18 -2.14 -4.42 5.24
C MET A 18 -1.96 -3.16 4.39
N ASP A 19 -2.01 -2.00 5.03
CA ASP A 19 -1.96 -0.70 4.36
C ASP A 19 -0.52 -0.24 4.10
N MET A 20 -0.22 0.14 2.85
CA MET A 20 1.06 0.76 2.50
C MET A 20 1.08 2.23 2.94
N ASP A 21 1.73 2.48 4.07
CA ASP A 21 1.88 3.82 4.64
C ASP A 21 3.29 4.38 4.37
N GLY A 22 3.47 4.99 3.20
CA GLY A 22 4.66 5.71 2.83
C GLY A 22 4.31 6.90 1.94
N TRP A 23 5.01 8.03 2.09
CA TRP A 23 4.81 9.23 1.29
C TRP A 23 5.93 9.42 0.27
N GLY A 24 5.64 10.17 -0.80
CA GLY A 24 6.60 10.53 -1.83
C GLY A 24 6.09 10.26 -3.24
N GLY A 25 6.94 10.50 -4.24
CA GLY A 25 6.58 10.35 -5.63
C GLY A 25 6.22 8.90 -6.01
N PRO A 26 5.55 8.69 -7.16
CA PRO A 26 5.05 7.39 -7.61
C PRO A 26 6.07 6.24 -7.52
N GLN A 27 7.30 6.46 -7.98
CA GLN A 27 8.33 5.40 -8.00
C GLN A 27 8.66 4.90 -6.59
N LEU A 28 8.88 5.82 -5.64
CA LEU A 28 9.16 5.45 -4.25
C LEU A 28 8.00 4.65 -3.65
N LYS A 29 6.76 5.02 -3.98
CA LYS A 29 5.57 4.30 -3.52
C LYS A 29 5.46 2.89 -4.10
N TYR A 30 5.74 2.72 -5.39
CA TYR A 30 5.81 1.39 -6.00
C TYR A 30 6.88 0.52 -5.36
N ASP A 31 8.06 1.09 -5.11
CA ASP A 31 9.16 0.38 -4.46
C ASP A 31 8.79 -0.01 -3.03
N THR A 32 8.22 0.91 -2.25
CA THR A 32 7.76 0.65 -0.87
C THR A 32 6.71 -0.47 -0.83
N TYR A 33 5.73 -0.45 -1.75
CA TYR A 33 4.73 -1.51 -1.84
C TYR A 33 5.34 -2.87 -2.16
N ARG A 34 6.25 -2.92 -3.13
CA ARG A 34 6.94 -4.15 -3.53
C ARG A 34 7.81 -4.70 -2.39
N GLU A 35 8.52 -3.83 -1.70
CA GLU A 35 9.48 -4.24 -0.68
C GLU A 35 8.82 -4.65 0.64
N TYR A 36 7.69 -4.05 1.03
CA TYR A 36 7.16 -4.23 2.38
C TYR A 36 5.73 -4.79 2.47
N VAL A 37 4.96 -4.77 1.38
CA VAL A 37 3.58 -5.27 1.37
C VAL A 37 3.48 -6.53 0.51
N ARG A 38 4.07 -6.52 -0.69
CA ARG A 38 3.98 -7.66 -1.62
C ARG A 38 4.70 -8.91 -1.12
N LYS A 39 5.80 -8.77 -0.36
CA LYS A 39 6.60 -9.92 0.08
C LYS A 39 5.95 -10.69 1.25
N GLU A 40 5.23 -9.98 2.13
CA GLU A 40 4.61 -10.55 3.32
C GLU A 40 3.11 -10.20 3.45
N PRO A 41 2.27 -10.44 2.42
CA PRO A 41 0.86 -10.11 2.49
C PRO A 41 0.14 -11.07 3.46
N VAL A 42 -0.90 -10.57 4.14
CA VAL A 42 -1.69 -11.35 5.11
C VAL A 42 -3.01 -11.81 4.51
N GLN A 43 -3.96 -10.89 4.28
CA GLN A 43 -5.26 -11.22 3.69
C GLN A 43 -5.58 -10.27 2.53
N PHE A 44 -5.62 -8.97 2.82
CA PHE A 44 -5.81 -7.94 1.81
C PHE A 44 -4.75 -6.86 1.94
N THR A 45 -4.61 -6.04 0.90
CA THR A 45 -3.69 -4.90 0.90
C THR A 45 -4.46 -3.58 0.76
N GLY A 46 -3.88 -2.55 1.36
CA GLY A 46 -4.35 -1.17 1.28
C GLY A 46 -3.25 -0.25 0.77
N PHE A 47 -3.62 0.98 0.43
CA PHE A 47 -2.67 1.97 -0.05
C PHE A 47 -3.04 3.37 0.43
N LYS A 48 -2.08 4.09 1.01
CA LYS A 48 -2.27 5.48 1.43
C LYS A 48 -1.71 6.47 0.42
N LEU A 49 -2.49 7.48 0.10
CA LEU A 49 -2.12 8.64 -0.71
C LEU A 49 -2.14 9.90 0.16
N PHE A 50 -1.15 10.77 -0.04
CA PHE A 50 -1.01 12.02 0.69
C PHE A 50 -1.12 13.22 -0.25
N TYR A 51 -2.15 14.04 -0.09
CA TYR A 51 -2.41 15.19 -0.98
C TYR A 51 -1.24 16.16 -1.07
N LYS A 52 -0.57 16.40 0.07
CA LYS A 52 0.53 17.37 0.16
C LYS A 52 1.90 16.73 0.02
N ASN A 53 2.12 15.53 0.58
CA ASN A 53 3.46 14.97 0.69
C ASN A 53 3.92 14.25 -0.58
N ASP A 54 2.99 13.64 -1.31
CA ASP A 54 3.32 12.87 -2.53
C ASP A 54 3.72 13.80 -3.69
N VAL A 55 3.34 15.07 -3.62
CA VAL A 55 3.62 16.08 -4.64
C VAL A 55 4.84 16.96 -4.33
N LYS A 56 5.54 16.75 -3.20
CA LYS A 56 6.70 17.58 -2.79
C LYS A 56 7.95 17.37 -3.66
N ARG A 57 8.05 16.23 -4.34
CA ARG A 57 9.21 15.84 -5.14
C ARG A 57 8.77 15.42 -6.53
N PRO A 58 9.64 15.55 -7.55
CA PRO A 58 9.35 15.06 -8.89
C PRO A 58 8.79 13.63 -8.86
N PRO A 59 7.77 13.32 -9.66
CA PRO A 59 7.11 14.13 -10.70
C PRO A 59 6.01 15.09 -10.19
N ASN A 60 5.95 15.41 -8.89
CA ASN A 60 4.98 16.33 -8.27
C ASN A 60 3.51 15.93 -8.50
N ARG A 61 3.23 14.62 -8.56
CA ARG A 61 1.88 14.08 -8.67
C ARG A 61 1.70 12.86 -7.76
N MET A 62 0.46 12.59 -7.39
CA MET A 62 0.07 11.33 -6.76
C MET A 62 -0.04 10.21 -7.80
N LEU A 63 -0.06 8.98 -7.30
CA LEU A 63 -0.56 7.83 -8.07
C LEU A 63 -2.06 7.97 -8.29
N THR A 64 -2.51 7.57 -9.47
CA THR A 64 -3.94 7.49 -9.81
C THR A 64 -4.55 6.18 -9.31
N PRO A 65 -5.88 6.11 -9.10
CA PRO A 65 -6.55 4.85 -8.79
C PRO A 65 -6.26 3.74 -9.81
N GLN A 66 -6.22 4.07 -11.11
CA GLN A 66 -5.94 3.12 -12.19
C GLN A 66 -4.52 2.56 -12.12
N GLU A 67 -3.55 3.36 -11.66
CA GLU A 67 -2.20 2.89 -11.40
C GLU A 67 -2.16 1.95 -10.17
N LEU A 68 -2.87 2.29 -9.10
CA LEU A 68 -2.95 1.47 -7.88
C LEU A 68 -3.61 0.11 -8.13
N LEU A 69 -4.67 0.07 -8.94
CA LEU A 69 -5.38 -1.17 -9.26
C LEU A 69 -4.57 -2.13 -10.14
N LYS A 70 -3.41 -1.70 -10.68
CA LYS A 70 -2.47 -2.57 -11.41
C LYS A 70 -1.45 -3.25 -10.50
N LEU A 71 -1.41 -2.93 -9.21
CA LEU A 71 -0.50 -3.54 -8.26
C LEU A 71 -0.87 -5.00 -7.98
N SER A 72 0.13 -5.79 -7.59
CA SER A 72 -0.05 -7.18 -7.18
C SER A 72 0.64 -7.40 -5.82
N PRO A 73 -0.10 -7.77 -4.75
CA PRO A 73 -1.57 -7.91 -4.70
C PRO A 73 -2.31 -6.61 -5.06
N GLN A 74 -3.56 -6.70 -5.52
CA GLN A 74 -4.35 -5.52 -5.83
C GLN A 74 -4.93 -4.92 -4.54
N PRO A 75 -4.71 -3.63 -4.23
CA PRO A 75 -5.29 -3.00 -3.05
C PRO A 75 -6.81 -2.97 -3.12
N ILE A 76 -7.49 -3.33 -2.02
CA ILE A 76 -8.95 -3.28 -1.91
C ILE A 76 -9.44 -2.02 -1.19
N TYR A 77 -8.52 -1.31 -0.53
CA TYR A 77 -8.78 -0.13 0.26
C TYR A 77 -7.73 0.94 -0.11
N ILE A 78 -8.20 2.15 -0.39
CA ILE A 78 -7.34 3.30 -0.70
C ILE A 78 -7.70 4.43 0.26
N GLN A 79 -6.74 4.83 1.08
CA GLN A 79 -6.88 5.97 2.00
C GLN A 79 -6.28 7.23 1.39
N TYR A 80 -6.97 8.35 1.54
CA TYR A 80 -6.47 9.68 1.18
C TYR A 80 -6.29 10.51 2.45
N GLN A 81 -5.14 11.18 2.59
CA GLN A 81 -4.77 12.01 3.74
C GLN A 81 -4.12 13.34 3.35
#